data_AF-A0A182ETE8-F1
#
_entry.id   AF-A0A182ETE8-F1
#
_cell.length_a   1.000
_cell.length_b   1.000
_cell.length_c   1.000
_cell.angle_alpha   90.00
_cell.angle_beta   90.00
_cell.angle_gamma   90.00
#
_symmetry.space_group_name_H-M   'P 1'
#
loop_
_entity.id
_entity.type
_entity.pdbx_description
1 polymer ?
#
loop_
_entity_poly.entity_id
_entity_poly.type
_entity_poly.pdbx_seq_one_letter_code
_entity_poly.pdbx_strand_id
1 'polypeptide(L)'
;MVYHFRYNDIPLQYDDKIYKQLIDGGIDDLLAQHIAHMFIRDPLQVFRERIEQDDTKSTEHFETVQSSNWMNMRFKPPPPDSEIGWRVEFRPSEVQLTDFENAAYCCFVVLLTRVMISFRITLILPISAVTENMKRAQRRNAVLEQKLLFRKGIATCNSPPCARGAGCTLESDDVVEMTVNEIINGNGNDFPGLIPLMRQYLDSADVDVDSRCTVSQYLSFIQKRASGELQTLAAWMREFISEHPEYKHDSYVGDRIIYDMLKEMDRISKGEISCPKLLGDYCTKTDSRIPMAVRRAEEKLIVSTKKQS
;
A
#
# COMPACT_ATOMS: atom_id res chain seq x y z
N MET A 1 26.10 -8.42 -15.31
CA MET A 1 26.39 -7.11 -14.68
C MET A 1 25.74 -5.92 -15.40
N VAL A 2 24.75 -6.11 -16.30
CA VAL A 2 24.19 -5.02 -17.15
C VAL A 2 22.81 -4.54 -16.66
N TYR A 3 22.06 -5.36 -15.90
CA TYR A 3 20.71 -5.01 -15.44
C TYR A 3 20.65 -4.09 -14.21
N HIS A 4 21.72 -4.01 -13.41
CA HIS A 4 21.73 -3.31 -12.13
C HIS A 4 21.52 -1.79 -12.29
N PHE A 5 22.23 -1.16 -13.22
CA PHE A 5 22.19 0.30 -13.42
C PHE A 5 20.88 0.85 -13.99
N ARG A 6 20.06 -0.01 -14.60
CA ARG A 6 18.91 0.48 -15.35
C ARG A 6 17.74 0.90 -14.46
N TYR A 7 17.51 0.17 -13.38
CA TYR A 7 16.38 0.43 -12.47
C TYR A 7 16.84 0.96 -11.12
N ASN A 8 18.00 0.54 -10.63
CA ASN A 8 18.68 1.21 -9.51
C ASN A 8 19.58 2.30 -10.08
N ASP A 9 18.96 3.35 -10.62
CA ASP A 9 19.60 4.39 -11.43
C ASP A 9 19.99 5.65 -10.63
N ILE A 10 19.88 5.58 -9.30
CA ILE A 10 20.35 6.62 -8.38
C ILE A 10 21.49 6.08 -7.53
N PRO A 11 22.46 6.93 -7.11
CA PRO A 11 23.53 6.50 -6.21
C PRO A 11 22.98 5.95 -4.89
N LEU A 12 23.37 4.73 -4.55
CA LEU A 12 23.05 4.09 -3.27
C LEU A 12 24.27 4.17 -2.35
N GLN A 13 24.11 4.79 -1.18
CA GLN A 13 25.11 4.74 -0.12
C GLN A 13 24.87 3.48 0.73
N TYR A 14 25.91 2.71 1.04
CA TYR A 14 25.81 1.54 1.90
C TYR A 14 27.13 1.32 2.65
N ASP A 15 27.11 0.51 3.72
CA ASP A 15 28.32 0.16 4.46
C ASP A 15 29.12 -0.93 3.74
N ASP A 16 30.33 -0.59 3.27
CA ASP A 16 31.19 -1.50 2.50
C ASP A 16 31.61 -2.77 3.28
N LYS A 17 31.77 -2.66 4.61
CA LYS A 17 32.17 -3.80 5.43
C LYS A 17 31.03 -4.79 5.58
N ILE A 18 29.83 -4.30 5.86
CA ILE A 18 28.61 -5.12 5.94
C ILE A 18 28.31 -5.73 4.57
N TYR A 19 28.41 -4.95 3.50
CA TYR A 19 28.25 -5.45 2.13
C TYR A 19 29.19 -6.63 1.86
N LYS A 20 30.49 -6.46 2.13
CA LYS A 20 31.48 -7.52 1.92
C LYS A 20 31.17 -8.77 2.77
N GLN A 21 30.81 -8.59 4.04
CA GLN A 21 30.43 -9.71 4.91
C GLN A 21 29.26 -10.52 4.34
N LEU A 22 28.25 -9.86 3.77
CA LEU A 22 27.10 -10.51 3.15
C LEU A 22 27.48 -11.26 1.87
N ILE A 23 28.32 -10.66 1.02
CA ILE A 23 28.84 -11.31 -0.19
C ILE A 23 29.68 -12.55 0.15
N ASP A 24 30.60 -12.43 1.10
CA ASP A 24 31.44 -13.54 1.56
C ASP A 24 30.58 -14.66 2.19
N GLY A 25 29.42 -14.29 2.77
CA GLY A 25 28.38 -15.20 3.25
C GLY A 25 27.47 -15.80 2.18
N GLY A 26 27.68 -15.48 0.90
CA GLY A 26 26.94 -16.06 -0.24
C GLY A 26 25.62 -15.35 -0.59
N ILE A 27 25.34 -14.18 -0.02
CA ILE A 27 24.21 -13.33 -0.42
C ILE A 27 24.51 -12.68 -1.77
N ASP A 28 23.51 -12.55 -2.64
CA ASP A 28 23.70 -11.94 -3.95
C ASP A 28 23.88 -10.42 -3.85
N ASP A 29 24.53 -9.84 -4.87
CA ASP A 29 24.88 -8.41 -4.96
C ASP A 29 23.72 -7.46 -4.61
N LEU A 30 22.52 -7.68 -5.17
CA LEU A 30 21.40 -6.76 -4.98
C LEU A 30 20.87 -6.79 -3.55
N LEU A 31 20.71 -7.99 -2.99
CA LEU A 31 20.22 -8.14 -1.61
C LEU A 31 21.28 -7.69 -0.60
N ALA A 32 22.56 -7.96 -0.87
CA ALA A 32 23.67 -7.50 -0.04
C ALA A 32 23.72 -5.96 0.03
N GLN A 33 23.60 -5.27 -1.12
CA GLN A 33 23.53 -3.81 -1.14
C GLN A 33 22.30 -3.27 -0.40
N HIS A 34 21.13 -3.89 -0.58
CA HIS A 34 19.91 -3.50 0.12
C HIS A 34 20.08 -3.58 1.65
N ILE A 35 20.64 -4.68 2.15
CA ILE A 35 20.87 -4.86 3.59
C ILE A 35 21.94 -3.89 4.07
N ALA A 36 23.09 -3.81 3.40
CA ALA A 36 24.18 -2.90 3.77
C ALA A 36 23.77 -1.42 3.78
N HIS A 37 22.82 -1.01 2.93
CA HIS A 37 22.22 0.33 2.97
C HIS A 37 21.51 0.61 4.29
N MET A 38 20.82 -0.37 4.89
CA MET A 38 20.13 -0.18 6.17
C MET A 38 21.11 0.08 7.32
N PHE A 39 22.31 -0.50 7.24
CA PHE A 39 23.36 -0.42 8.27
C PHE A 39 24.20 0.87 8.21
N ILE A 40 23.89 1.82 7.33
CA ILE A 40 24.48 3.18 7.41
C ILE A 40 23.86 4.01 8.54
N ARG A 41 22.89 3.44 9.27
CA ARG A 41 22.17 4.06 10.38
C ARG A 41 22.54 3.36 11.69
N ASP A 42 22.75 4.16 12.72
CA ASP A 42 22.96 3.66 14.07
C ASP A 42 21.64 3.16 14.68
N PRO A 43 21.69 2.16 15.57
CA PRO A 43 20.50 1.73 16.31
C PRO A 43 20.04 2.84 17.27
N LEU A 44 18.80 3.28 17.14
CA LEU A 44 18.24 4.37 17.94
C LEU A 44 17.87 3.96 19.37
N GLN A 45 17.50 2.69 19.57
CA GLN A 45 17.06 2.17 20.86
C GLN A 45 17.57 0.74 21.04
N VAL A 46 18.35 0.52 22.09
CA VAL A 46 18.79 -0.80 22.54
C VAL A 46 18.59 -0.88 24.05
N PHE A 47 17.84 -1.89 24.50
CA PHE A 47 17.66 -2.13 25.93
C PHE A 47 18.88 -2.87 26.50
N ARG A 48 19.28 -2.51 27.72
CA ARG A 48 20.48 -3.06 28.36
C ARG A 48 20.42 -4.58 28.47
N GLU A 49 19.24 -5.12 28.75
CA GLU A 49 18.97 -6.54 28.93
C GLU A 49 19.04 -7.33 27.62
N ARG A 50 19.06 -6.63 26.48
CA ARG A 50 19.00 -7.19 25.12
C ARG A 50 20.31 -6.98 24.34
N ILE A 51 21.37 -6.49 24.99
CA ILE A 51 22.69 -6.30 24.37
C ILE A 51 23.29 -7.65 23.98
N GLU A 52 23.28 -8.62 24.88
CA GLU A 52 23.81 -9.96 24.63
C GLU A 52 22.70 -10.90 24.16
N GLN A 53 22.84 -11.48 22.98
CA GLN A 53 21.85 -12.40 22.39
C GLN A 53 22.51 -13.61 21.74
N ASP A 54 21.73 -14.68 21.54
CA ASP A 54 22.11 -15.84 20.76
C ASP A 54 21.65 -15.64 19.30
N ASP A 55 22.57 -15.24 18.43
CA ASP A 55 22.32 -14.95 17.01
C ASP A 55 21.78 -16.16 16.24
N THR A 56 21.89 -17.38 16.78
CA THR A 56 21.32 -18.59 16.16
C THR A 56 19.82 -18.73 16.42
N LYS A 57 19.27 -17.98 17.37
CA LYS A 57 17.88 -18.06 17.82
C LYS A 57 17.14 -16.73 17.78
N SER A 58 17.87 -15.61 17.73
CA SER A 58 17.30 -14.27 17.77
C SER A 58 17.71 -13.45 16.56
N THR A 59 16.78 -12.63 16.08
CA THR A 59 17.02 -11.60 15.06
C THR A 59 16.89 -10.18 15.62
N GLU A 60 16.83 -10.01 16.93
CA GLU A 60 16.46 -8.71 17.54
C GLU A 60 17.45 -7.59 17.22
N HIS A 61 18.75 -7.89 17.17
CA HIS A 61 19.77 -6.90 16.77
C HIS A 61 19.55 -6.43 15.33
N PHE A 62 19.25 -7.36 14.42
CA PHE A 62 18.87 -7.03 13.05
C PHE A 62 17.57 -6.22 13.01
N GLU A 63 16.55 -6.63 13.77
CA GLU A 63 15.26 -5.94 13.85
C GLU A 63 15.39 -4.52 14.41
N THR A 64 16.37 -4.26 15.28
CA THR A 64 16.62 -2.90 15.79
C THR A 64 16.97 -1.93 14.65
N VAL A 65 17.77 -2.38 13.68
CA VAL A 65 18.12 -1.60 12.49
C VAL A 65 16.99 -1.63 11.47
N GLN A 66 16.41 -2.80 11.18
CA GLN A 66 15.36 -2.94 10.16
C GLN A 66 14.07 -2.20 10.53
N SER A 67 13.64 -2.29 11.78
CA SER A 67 12.39 -1.65 12.23
C SER A 67 12.47 -0.12 12.23
N SER A 68 13.67 0.43 12.41
CA SER A 68 13.97 1.87 12.41
C SER A 68 14.34 2.44 11.03
N ASN A 69 14.42 1.60 9.99
CA ASN A 69 14.45 2.04 8.60
C ASN A 69 13.02 2.12 8.04
N TRP A 70 12.44 3.31 8.04
CA TRP A 70 11.06 3.56 7.58
C TRP A 70 11.01 4.00 6.13
N MET A 71 10.82 3.03 5.25
CA MET A 71 10.67 3.23 3.80
C MET A 71 9.20 3.02 3.36
N ASN A 72 8.91 3.31 2.09
CA ASN A 72 7.59 3.07 1.47
C ASN A 72 7.20 1.59 1.44
N MET A 73 8.18 0.70 1.31
CA MET A 73 7.97 -0.74 1.38
C MET A 73 9.02 -1.35 2.28
N ARG A 74 8.69 -2.45 2.96
CA ARG A 74 9.64 -3.17 3.82
C ARG A 74 9.69 -4.64 3.45
N PHE A 75 10.89 -5.12 3.19
CA PHE A 75 11.18 -6.54 3.00
C PHE A 75 11.41 -7.18 4.37
N LYS A 76 10.60 -8.17 4.74
CA LYS A 76 10.61 -8.80 6.06
C LYS A 76 11.09 -10.24 5.95
N PRO A 77 12.31 -10.56 6.41
CA PRO A 77 12.77 -11.93 6.55
C PRO A 77 11.84 -12.76 7.45
N PRO A 78 11.83 -14.09 7.29
CA PRO A 78 11.14 -14.97 8.22
C PRO A 78 11.78 -14.87 9.62
N PRO A 79 10.99 -14.87 10.70
CA PRO A 79 11.54 -15.01 12.04
C PRO A 79 12.13 -16.42 12.25
N PRO A 80 13.14 -16.58 13.12
CA PRO A 80 13.63 -17.91 13.50
C PRO A 80 12.50 -18.78 14.06
N ASP A 81 12.57 -20.09 13.81
CA ASP A 81 11.65 -21.10 14.37
C ASP A 81 10.15 -20.80 14.16
N SER A 82 9.79 -20.19 13.02
CA SER A 82 8.41 -19.83 12.68
C SER A 82 7.98 -20.37 11.32
N GLU A 83 6.69 -20.67 11.17
CA GLU A 83 6.07 -20.98 9.88
C GLU A 83 5.90 -19.76 8.97
N ILE A 84 6.15 -18.55 9.49
CA ILE A 84 6.02 -17.30 8.75
C ILE A 84 7.14 -17.19 7.70
N GLY A 85 6.77 -17.10 6.42
CA GLY A 85 7.71 -16.91 5.31
C GLY A 85 8.17 -15.46 5.09
N TRP A 86 8.85 -15.25 3.97
CA TRP A 86 9.25 -13.93 3.48
C TRP A 86 8.04 -13.06 3.18
N ARG A 87 8.06 -11.82 3.67
CA ARG A 87 6.92 -10.89 3.53
C ARG A 87 7.37 -9.57 2.95
N VAL A 88 6.42 -8.89 2.31
CA VAL A 88 6.56 -7.51 1.85
C VAL A 88 5.45 -6.70 2.51
N GLU A 89 5.83 -5.61 3.16
CA GLU A 89 4.89 -4.66 3.76
C GLU A 89 4.75 -3.45 2.86
N PHE A 90 3.51 -3.12 2.47
CA PHE A 90 3.15 -1.92 1.71
C PHE A 90 2.70 -0.82 2.69
N ARG A 91 3.40 0.30 2.71
CA ARG A 91 3.28 1.37 3.72
C ARG A 91 2.82 2.75 3.22
N PRO A 92 2.69 3.10 1.92
CA PRO A 92 2.36 4.47 1.51
C PRO A 92 0.91 4.92 1.72
N SER A 93 0.00 4.01 2.09
CA SER A 93 -1.43 4.33 2.18
C SER A 93 -1.75 5.18 3.41
N GLU A 94 -2.35 6.34 3.18
CA GLU A 94 -2.99 7.15 4.23
C GLU A 94 -4.22 6.43 4.78
N VAL A 95 -4.47 6.54 6.09
CA VAL A 95 -5.70 6.02 6.72
C VAL A 95 -6.92 6.83 6.28
N GLN A 96 -8.04 6.14 6.06
CA GLN A 96 -9.29 6.74 5.62
C GLN A 96 -10.33 6.78 6.74
N LEU A 97 -11.39 7.56 6.54
CA LEU A 97 -12.37 7.85 7.58
C LEU A 97 -13.21 6.64 8.00
N THR A 98 -13.58 5.78 7.04
CA THR A 98 -14.46 4.63 7.29
C THR A 98 -13.75 3.29 7.06
N ASP A 99 -14.24 2.25 7.73
CA ASP A 99 -13.77 0.87 7.53
C ASP A 99 -13.97 0.41 6.07
N PHE A 100 -15.03 0.86 5.41
CA PHE A 100 -15.29 0.57 3.99
C PHE A 100 -14.15 1.07 3.10
N GLU A 101 -13.73 2.32 3.28
CA GLU A 101 -12.64 2.91 2.48
C GLU A 101 -11.31 2.20 2.73
N ASN A 102 -10.98 1.94 4.00
CA ASN A 102 -9.75 1.24 4.38
C ASN A 102 -9.75 -0.19 3.82
N ALA A 103 -10.87 -0.92 3.93
CA ALA A 103 -11.03 -2.24 3.34
C ALA A 103 -10.88 -2.22 1.81
N ALA A 104 -11.43 -1.20 1.13
CA ALA A 104 -11.30 -1.05 -0.32
C ALA A 104 -9.83 -0.94 -0.75
N TYR A 105 -9.03 -0.11 -0.07
CA TYR A 105 -7.60 0.03 -0.36
C TYR A 105 -6.79 -1.24 -0.02
N CYS A 106 -7.09 -1.91 1.10
CA CYS A 106 -6.47 -3.18 1.45
C CYS A 106 -6.75 -4.26 0.39
N CYS A 107 -8.02 -4.43 0.00
CA CYS A 107 -8.42 -5.35 -1.04
C CYS A 107 -7.76 -5.02 -2.38
N PHE A 108 -7.65 -3.74 -2.73
CA PHE A 108 -6.99 -3.30 -3.96
C PHE A 108 -5.52 -3.74 -4.01
N VAL A 109 -4.74 -3.52 -2.94
CA VAL A 109 -3.33 -3.94 -2.89
C VAL A 109 -3.19 -5.46 -3.00
N VAL A 110 -4.03 -6.22 -2.29
CA VAL A 110 -4.02 -7.69 -2.36
C VAL A 110 -4.39 -8.19 -3.76
N LEU A 111 -5.43 -7.62 -4.37
CA LEU A 111 -5.82 -7.99 -5.74
C LEU A 111 -4.76 -7.61 -6.76
N LEU A 112 -4.10 -6.46 -6.61
CA LEU A 112 -3.03 -6.03 -7.50
C LEU A 112 -1.88 -7.04 -7.51
N THR A 113 -1.45 -7.50 -6.34
CA THR A 113 -0.38 -8.51 -6.25
C THR A 113 -0.78 -9.84 -6.91
N ARG A 114 -2.03 -10.29 -6.74
CA ARG A 114 -2.56 -11.49 -7.40
C ARG A 114 -2.59 -11.33 -8.93
N VAL A 115 -3.09 -10.20 -9.43
CA VAL A 115 -3.11 -9.87 -10.86
C VAL A 115 -1.69 -9.88 -11.43
N MET A 116 -0.74 -9.23 -10.76
CA MET A 116 0.65 -9.16 -11.21
C MET A 116 1.27 -10.56 -11.34
N ILE A 117 1.01 -11.44 -10.37
CA ILE A 117 1.52 -12.82 -10.38
C ILE A 117 0.82 -13.66 -11.47
N SER A 118 -0.52 -13.64 -11.49
CA SER A 118 -1.31 -14.47 -12.40
C SER A 118 -1.10 -14.11 -13.87
N PHE A 119 -0.99 -12.83 -14.18
CA PHE A 119 -0.75 -12.35 -15.55
C PHE A 119 0.73 -12.10 -15.88
N ARG A 120 1.65 -12.39 -14.94
CA ARG A 120 3.10 -12.17 -15.07
C ARG A 120 3.44 -10.75 -15.53
N ILE A 121 2.75 -9.78 -14.95
CA ILE A 121 2.89 -8.36 -15.27
C ILE A 121 4.06 -7.77 -14.49
N THR A 122 4.93 -7.01 -15.17
CA THR A 122 5.93 -6.18 -14.53
C THR A 122 5.60 -4.69 -14.64
N LEU A 123 5.60 -4.02 -13.48
CA LEU A 123 5.41 -2.57 -13.35
C LEU A 123 6.69 -1.88 -12.85
N ILE A 124 7.85 -2.51 -13.02
CA ILE A 124 9.14 -2.00 -12.50
C ILE A 124 9.44 -0.63 -13.13
N LEU A 125 9.67 0.38 -12.31
CA LEU A 125 10.13 1.70 -12.75
C LEU A 125 11.56 1.94 -12.24
N PRO A 126 12.37 2.76 -12.94
CA PRO A 126 13.61 3.26 -12.37
C PRO A 126 13.35 4.00 -11.06
N ILE A 127 14.26 3.88 -10.08
CA ILE A 127 14.11 4.49 -8.76
C ILE A 127 14.06 6.02 -8.87
N SER A 128 14.73 6.63 -9.85
CA SER A 128 14.60 8.07 -10.12
C SER A 128 13.16 8.48 -10.45
N ALA A 129 12.44 7.69 -11.26
CA ALA A 129 11.04 7.92 -11.62
C ALA A 129 10.11 7.71 -10.42
N VAL A 130 10.37 6.68 -9.59
CA VAL A 130 9.64 6.47 -8.34
C VAL A 130 9.85 7.65 -7.39
N THR A 131 11.09 8.14 -7.27
CA THR A 131 11.44 9.29 -6.41
C THR A 131 10.74 10.56 -6.86
N GLU A 132 10.67 10.81 -8.16
CA GLU A 132 9.94 11.94 -8.73
C GLU A 132 8.43 11.81 -8.49
N ASN A 133 7.86 10.61 -8.67
CA ASN A 133 6.45 10.36 -8.35
C ASN A 133 6.11 10.64 -6.89
N MET A 134 7.00 10.29 -5.94
CA MET A 134 6.79 10.60 -4.53
C MET A 134 6.71 12.11 -4.28
N LYS A 135 7.49 12.93 -5.00
CA LYS A 135 7.41 14.41 -4.91
C LYS A 135 6.10 14.93 -5.51
N ARG A 136 5.70 14.42 -6.67
CA ARG A 136 4.44 14.82 -7.34
C ARG A 136 3.21 14.44 -6.53
N ALA A 137 3.21 13.26 -5.90
CA ALA A 137 2.10 12.75 -5.08
C ALA A 137 1.78 13.64 -3.86
N GLN A 138 2.74 14.42 -3.36
CA GLN A 138 2.55 15.34 -2.23
C GLN A 138 1.89 16.67 -2.61
N ARG A 139 1.72 16.97 -3.91
CA ARG A 139 1.09 18.22 -4.33
C ARG A 139 -0.40 18.21 -3.97
N ARG A 140 -0.93 19.38 -3.60
CA ARG A 140 -2.37 19.56 -3.38
C ARG A 140 -3.11 19.12 -4.64
N ASN A 141 -4.19 18.36 -4.48
CA ASN A 141 -4.99 17.79 -5.57
C ASN A 141 -4.20 16.90 -6.55
N ALA A 142 -3.10 16.28 -6.12
CA ALA A 142 -2.26 15.47 -7.01
C ALA A 142 -3.02 14.38 -7.78
N VAL A 143 -4.03 13.77 -7.17
CA VAL A 143 -4.87 12.74 -7.81
C VAL A 143 -5.51 13.25 -9.12
N LEU A 144 -5.89 14.53 -9.19
CA LEU A 144 -6.60 15.11 -10.33
C LEU A 144 -5.70 15.96 -11.23
N GLU A 145 -4.68 16.60 -10.66
CA GLU A 145 -3.89 17.62 -11.37
C GLU A 145 -2.49 17.13 -11.77
N GLN A 146 -1.94 16.11 -11.12
CA GLN A 146 -0.59 15.64 -11.41
C GLN A 146 -0.61 14.45 -12.37
N LYS A 147 0.46 14.36 -13.16
CA LYS A 147 0.80 13.15 -13.90
C LYS A 147 1.98 12.45 -13.24
N LEU A 148 1.90 11.14 -13.13
CA LEU A 148 2.94 10.29 -12.59
C LEU A 148 3.66 9.57 -13.73
N LEU A 149 4.95 9.37 -13.57
CA LEU A 149 5.77 8.53 -14.44
C LEU A 149 5.32 7.08 -14.26
N PHE A 150 4.84 6.46 -15.32
CA PHE A 150 4.28 5.11 -15.29
C PHE A 150 4.64 4.36 -16.57
N ARG A 151 4.54 3.03 -16.56
CA ARG A 151 4.81 2.25 -17.77
C ARG A 151 3.70 2.45 -18.81
N LYS A 152 4.09 2.71 -20.06
CA LYS A 152 3.23 2.86 -21.23
C LYS A 152 2.41 1.60 -21.49
N GLY A 153 3.06 0.44 -21.39
CA GLY A 153 2.45 -0.86 -21.64
C GLY A 153 2.71 -1.87 -20.53
N ILE A 154 1.93 -2.94 -20.57
CA ILE A 154 2.06 -4.09 -19.67
C ILE A 154 3.07 -5.04 -20.30
N ALA A 155 4.28 -5.08 -19.77
CA ALA A 155 5.24 -6.08 -20.19
C ALA A 155 4.91 -7.43 -19.55
N THR A 156 4.78 -8.46 -20.38
CA THR A 156 4.67 -9.86 -19.95
C THR A 156 6.07 -10.48 -20.00
N CYS A 157 6.54 -10.98 -18.86
CA CYS A 157 7.81 -11.69 -18.81
C CYS A 157 7.57 -13.21 -18.82
N ASN A 158 8.28 -13.93 -19.70
CA ASN A 158 8.20 -15.40 -19.79
C ASN A 158 8.75 -16.11 -18.53
N SER A 159 9.49 -15.39 -17.69
CA SER A 159 10.09 -15.82 -16.43
C SER A 159 10.00 -14.69 -15.39
N PRO A 160 10.06 -14.96 -14.08
CA PRO A 160 10.15 -13.92 -13.06
C PRO A 160 11.28 -12.95 -13.40
N PRO A 161 11.11 -11.63 -13.19
CA PRO A 161 12.05 -10.59 -13.64
C PRO A 161 13.49 -10.75 -13.10
N CYS A 162 13.71 -11.65 -12.15
CA CYS A 162 14.99 -11.89 -11.48
C CYS A 162 15.72 -13.18 -11.92
N ALA A 163 15.15 -14.01 -12.81
CA ALA A 163 15.83 -15.22 -13.27
C ALA A 163 16.91 -14.89 -14.31
N ARG A 164 18.16 -15.37 -14.11
CA ARG A 164 19.22 -15.28 -15.12
C ARG A 164 18.70 -15.89 -16.43
N GLY A 165 18.57 -15.07 -17.47
CA GLY A 165 17.99 -15.46 -18.76
C GLY A 165 16.57 -14.93 -19.04
N ALA A 166 16.03 -14.03 -18.21
CA ALA A 166 14.77 -13.35 -18.50
C ALA A 166 14.89 -12.47 -19.75
N GLY A 167 14.41 -12.98 -20.88
CA GLY A 167 14.20 -12.23 -22.12
C GLY A 167 13.06 -11.22 -22.00
N CYS A 168 13.14 -10.29 -21.05
CA CYS A 168 12.27 -9.13 -21.02
C CYS A 168 12.95 -8.03 -21.85
N THR A 169 12.57 -7.90 -23.12
CA THR A 169 12.90 -6.71 -23.93
C THR A 169 12.05 -5.57 -23.42
N LEU A 170 12.64 -4.74 -22.58
CA LEU A 170 12.01 -3.54 -22.05
C LEU A 170 12.90 -2.40 -22.52
N GLU A 171 12.40 -1.26 -22.97
CA GLU A 171 13.19 -0.06 -23.33
C GLU A 171 12.87 1.09 -22.37
N SER A 172 13.77 2.08 -22.17
CA SER A 172 13.51 3.21 -21.25
C SER A 172 12.34 4.07 -21.71
N ASP A 173 12.11 4.05 -23.02
CA ASP A 173 11.05 4.78 -23.71
C ASP A 173 9.65 4.20 -23.40
N ASP A 174 9.59 3.12 -22.60
CA ASP A 174 8.37 2.55 -22.05
C ASP A 174 7.82 3.34 -20.85
N VAL A 175 8.47 4.40 -20.36
CA VAL A 175 7.94 5.23 -19.25
C VAL A 175 7.32 6.51 -19.80
N VAL A 176 6.05 6.76 -19.47
CA VAL A 176 5.26 7.91 -19.91
C VAL A 176 4.57 8.57 -18.72
N GLU A 177 4.13 9.80 -18.89
CA GLU A 177 3.33 10.50 -17.88
C GLU A 177 1.85 10.13 -18.00
N MET A 178 1.25 9.64 -16.91
CA MET A 178 -0.16 9.31 -16.82
C MET A 178 -0.80 9.95 -15.59
N THR A 179 -2.02 10.45 -15.72
CA THR A 179 -2.88 10.83 -14.59
C THR A 179 -3.21 9.60 -13.74
N VAL A 180 -3.58 9.81 -12.48
CA VAL A 180 -4.05 8.70 -11.62
C VAL A 180 -5.29 8.03 -12.23
N ASN A 181 -6.18 8.81 -12.87
CA ASN A 181 -7.32 8.27 -13.60
C ASN A 181 -6.89 7.30 -14.69
N GLU A 182 -5.90 7.66 -15.52
CA GLU A 182 -5.41 6.78 -16.59
C GLU A 182 -4.74 5.52 -16.05
N ILE A 183 -3.99 5.62 -14.93
CA ILE A 183 -3.37 4.45 -14.29
C ILE A 183 -4.43 3.51 -13.71
N ILE A 184 -5.47 4.05 -13.07
CA ILE A 184 -6.48 3.22 -12.40
C ILE A 184 -7.52 2.69 -13.38
N ASN A 185 -8.03 3.53 -14.27
CA ASN A 185 -9.16 3.26 -15.16
C ASN A 185 -8.76 2.94 -16.61
N GLY A 186 -7.51 3.17 -16.97
CA GLY A 186 -7.00 3.02 -18.33
C GLY A 186 -7.05 4.35 -19.10
N ASN A 187 -6.26 4.43 -20.17
CA ASN A 187 -6.17 5.62 -21.02
C ASN A 187 -6.97 5.52 -22.33
N GLY A 188 -7.74 4.43 -22.50
CA GLY A 188 -8.52 4.16 -23.72
C GLY A 188 -7.69 3.73 -24.94
N ASN A 189 -6.37 3.69 -24.82
CA ASN A 189 -5.43 3.32 -25.87
C ASN A 189 -4.59 2.11 -25.42
N ASP A 190 -3.29 2.32 -25.20
CA ASP A 190 -2.30 1.25 -24.96
C ASP A 190 -2.34 0.69 -23.53
N PHE A 191 -2.81 1.48 -22.55
CA PHE A 191 -2.80 1.07 -21.14
C PHE A 191 -4.22 0.74 -20.66
N PRO A 192 -4.51 -0.52 -20.31
CA PRO A 192 -5.87 -0.94 -20.00
C PRO A 192 -6.36 -0.46 -18.64
N GLY A 193 -5.48 -0.05 -17.72
CA GLY A 193 -5.83 0.35 -16.36
C GLY A 193 -5.73 -0.79 -15.34
N LEU A 194 -5.34 -0.46 -14.11
CA LEU A 194 -5.19 -1.46 -13.04
C LEU A 194 -6.52 -2.12 -12.65
N ILE A 195 -7.62 -1.34 -12.58
CA ILE A 195 -8.92 -1.89 -12.18
C ILE A 195 -9.54 -2.77 -13.27
N PRO A 196 -9.50 -2.41 -14.56
CA PRO A 196 -9.90 -3.32 -15.63
C PRO A 196 -9.17 -4.67 -15.59
N LEU A 197 -7.85 -4.69 -15.32
CA LEU A 197 -7.10 -5.94 -15.14
C LEU A 197 -7.57 -6.74 -13.92
N MET A 198 -7.85 -6.08 -12.79
CA MET A 198 -8.40 -6.74 -11.61
C MET A 198 -9.76 -7.36 -11.88
N ARG A 199 -10.63 -6.67 -12.64
CA ARG A 199 -11.94 -7.21 -13.02
C ARG A 199 -11.79 -8.44 -13.89
N GLN A 200 -10.90 -8.42 -14.87
CA GLN A 200 -10.59 -9.57 -15.72
C GLN A 200 -10.06 -10.76 -14.92
N TYR A 201 -9.16 -10.52 -13.96
CA TYR A 201 -8.67 -11.57 -13.07
C TYR A 201 -9.80 -12.21 -12.26
N LEU A 202 -10.69 -11.38 -11.71
CA LEU A 202 -11.84 -11.84 -10.94
C LEU A 202 -12.88 -12.59 -11.78
N ASP A 203 -12.99 -12.32 -13.08
CA ASP A 203 -13.86 -13.09 -13.98
C ASP A 203 -13.32 -14.51 -14.25
N SER A 204 -12.01 -14.69 -14.16
CA SER A 204 -11.36 -16.01 -14.27
C SER A 204 -11.25 -16.76 -12.94
N ALA A 205 -11.46 -16.07 -11.82
CA ALA A 205 -11.34 -16.62 -10.49
C ALA A 205 -12.68 -17.20 -10.03
N ASP A 206 -12.64 -18.36 -9.37
CA ASP A 206 -13.82 -18.96 -8.75
C ASP A 206 -14.16 -18.19 -7.47
N VAL A 207 -14.95 -17.12 -7.62
CA VAL A 207 -15.37 -16.21 -6.54
C VAL A 207 -16.89 -16.23 -6.46
N ASP A 208 -17.42 -16.41 -5.26
CA ASP A 208 -18.87 -16.37 -5.06
C ASP A 208 -19.46 -15.00 -5.41
N VAL A 209 -20.74 -14.99 -5.79
CA VAL A 209 -21.43 -13.78 -6.28
C VAL A 209 -21.39 -12.65 -5.25
N ASP A 210 -21.50 -12.97 -3.96
CA ASP A 210 -21.57 -11.97 -2.91
C ASP A 210 -20.22 -11.28 -2.67
N SER A 211 -19.14 -12.06 -2.64
CA SER A 211 -17.77 -11.55 -2.61
C SER A 211 -17.46 -10.74 -3.86
N ARG A 212 -17.89 -11.20 -5.04
CA ARG A 212 -17.72 -10.49 -6.32
C ARG A 212 -18.41 -9.13 -6.30
N CYS A 213 -19.63 -9.05 -5.79
CA CYS A 213 -20.37 -7.79 -5.64
C CYS A 213 -19.66 -6.83 -4.68
N THR A 214 -19.21 -7.31 -3.52
CA THR A 214 -18.52 -6.48 -2.52
C THR A 214 -17.21 -5.92 -3.07
N VAL A 215 -16.37 -6.77 -3.67
CA VAL A 215 -15.12 -6.35 -4.30
C VAL A 215 -15.37 -5.37 -5.45
N SER A 216 -16.44 -5.57 -6.23
CA SER A 216 -16.78 -4.67 -7.32
C SER A 216 -17.16 -3.27 -6.81
N GLN A 217 -17.81 -3.16 -5.65
CA GLN A 217 -18.07 -1.86 -5.00
C GLN A 217 -16.77 -1.17 -4.58
N TYR A 218 -15.84 -1.89 -3.95
CA TYR A 218 -14.52 -1.37 -3.58
C TYR A 218 -13.73 -0.86 -4.79
N LEU A 219 -13.69 -1.65 -5.87
CA LEU A 219 -13.02 -1.23 -7.09
C LEU A 219 -13.69 0.01 -7.68
N SER A 220 -15.02 0.03 -7.78
CA SER A 220 -15.76 1.18 -8.32
C SER A 220 -15.53 2.45 -7.50
N PHE A 221 -15.47 2.34 -6.19
CA PHE A 221 -15.11 3.44 -5.29
C PHE A 221 -13.74 4.03 -5.63
N ILE A 222 -12.71 3.19 -5.82
CA ILE A 222 -11.37 3.63 -6.20
C ILE A 222 -11.35 4.24 -7.61
N GLN A 223 -12.11 3.68 -8.57
CA GLN A 223 -12.25 4.26 -9.92
C GLN A 223 -12.77 5.70 -9.86
N LYS A 224 -13.83 5.91 -9.07
CA LYS A 224 -14.48 7.21 -8.92
C LYS A 224 -13.61 8.23 -8.20
N ARG A 225 -12.79 7.80 -7.24
CA ARG A 225 -11.78 8.67 -6.63
C ARG A 225 -10.68 9.06 -7.61
N ALA A 226 -10.23 8.12 -8.43
CA ALA A 226 -9.20 8.38 -9.43
C ALA A 226 -9.70 9.33 -10.53
N SER A 227 -10.98 9.25 -10.92
CA SER A 227 -11.60 10.14 -11.90
C SER A 227 -12.02 11.52 -11.35
N GLY A 228 -12.10 11.66 -10.03
CA GLY A 228 -12.59 12.86 -9.37
C GLY A 228 -14.11 12.95 -9.22
N GLU A 229 -14.86 11.89 -9.57
CA GLU A 229 -16.29 11.78 -9.25
C GLU A 229 -16.51 11.75 -7.73
N LEU A 230 -15.59 11.12 -6.99
CA LEU A 230 -15.55 11.15 -5.53
C LEU A 230 -14.33 11.93 -5.04
N GLN A 231 -14.51 12.65 -3.94
CA GLN A 231 -13.44 13.38 -3.29
C GLN A 231 -12.51 12.44 -2.53
N THR A 232 -11.24 12.85 -2.44
CA THR A 232 -10.34 12.32 -1.41
C THR A 232 -10.70 12.92 -0.06
N LEU A 233 -10.41 12.22 1.04
CA LEU A 233 -10.60 12.77 2.38
C LEU A 233 -9.89 14.12 2.57
N ALA A 234 -8.68 14.26 2.02
CA ALA A 234 -7.93 15.51 2.07
C ALA A 234 -8.63 16.65 1.32
N ALA A 235 -9.28 16.38 0.18
CA ALA A 235 -10.05 17.39 -0.55
C ALA A 235 -11.32 17.78 0.21
N TRP A 236 -12.03 16.80 0.76
CA TRP A 236 -13.21 17.02 1.58
C TRP A 236 -12.90 17.87 2.82
N MET A 237 -11.81 17.57 3.56
CA MET A 237 -11.39 18.37 4.72
C MET A 237 -11.07 19.83 4.33
N ARG A 238 -10.41 20.04 3.18
CA ARG A 238 -10.13 21.39 2.68
C ARG A 238 -11.40 22.14 2.32
N GLU A 239 -12.35 21.49 1.64
CA GLU A 239 -13.66 22.07 1.32
C GLU A 239 -14.39 22.47 2.60
N PHE A 240 -14.51 21.54 3.57
CA PHE A 240 -15.15 21.77 4.86
C PHE A 240 -14.57 23.00 5.58
N ILE A 241 -13.24 23.08 5.70
CA ILE A 241 -12.57 24.22 6.33
C ILE A 241 -12.84 25.51 5.55
N SER A 242 -12.74 25.47 4.22
CA SER A 242 -12.88 26.65 3.37
C SER A 242 -14.28 27.25 3.38
N GLU A 243 -15.30 26.42 3.60
CA GLU A 243 -16.71 26.81 3.67
C GLU A 243 -17.16 27.13 5.10
N HIS A 244 -16.32 26.90 6.11
CA HIS A 244 -16.68 27.11 7.50
C HIS A 244 -16.88 28.62 7.80
N PRO A 245 -17.99 29.04 8.46
CA PRO A 245 -18.30 30.46 8.67
C PRO A 245 -17.24 31.26 9.44
N GLU A 246 -16.51 30.61 10.33
CA GLU A 246 -15.43 31.24 11.10
C GLU A 246 -14.08 31.30 10.37
N TYR A 247 -13.96 30.66 9.20
CA TYR A 247 -12.71 30.66 8.45
C TYR A 247 -12.48 32.00 7.77
N LYS A 248 -11.31 32.60 8.02
CA LYS A 248 -10.96 33.95 7.55
C LYS A 248 -10.15 33.95 6.26
N HIS A 249 -10.02 32.79 5.61
CA HIS A 249 -9.17 32.60 4.41
C HIS A 249 -7.70 33.00 4.62
N ASP A 250 -7.20 32.88 5.85
CA ASP A 250 -5.83 33.22 6.27
C ASP A 250 -4.95 31.99 6.51
N SER A 251 -5.44 30.80 6.14
CA SER A 251 -4.81 29.49 6.41
C SER A 251 -4.68 29.11 7.89
N TYR A 252 -5.31 29.87 8.79
CA TYR A 252 -5.41 29.52 10.20
C TYR A 252 -6.70 28.73 10.46
N VAL A 253 -6.58 27.55 11.07
CA VAL A 253 -7.72 26.69 11.40
C VAL A 253 -7.89 26.72 12.92
N GLY A 254 -8.89 27.45 13.40
CA GLY A 254 -9.16 27.60 14.83
C GLY A 254 -9.86 26.38 15.44
N ASP A 255 -9.79 26.27 16.78
CA ASP A 255 -10.34 25.14 17.55
C ASP A 255 -11.80 24.82 17.23
N ARG A 256 -12.61 25.85 17.00
CA ARG A 256 -14.03 25.67 16.66
C ARG A 256 -14.22 24.96 15.31
N ILE A 257 -13.45 25.36 14.30
CA ILE A 257 -13.46 24.75 12.96
C ILE A 257 -13.03 23.28 13.06
N ILE A 258 -11.96 23.02 13.83
CA ILE A 258 -11.45 21.66 14.06
C ILE A 258 -12.50 20.81 14.77
N TYR A 259 -13.12 21.33 15.83
CA TYR A 259 -14.14 20.63 16.58
C TYR A 259 -15.34 20.26 15.70
N ASP A 260 -15.86 21.22 14.93
CA ASP A 260 -17.01 20.99 14.04
C ASP A 260 -16.67 19.98 12.93
N MET A 261 -15.46 20.05 12.35
CA MET A 261 -14.98 19.08 11.36
C MET A 261 -14.88 17.66 11.94
N LEU A 262 -14.26 17.52 13.12
CA LEU A 262 -14.10 16.21 13.77
C LEU A 262 -15.45 15.60 14.19
N LYS A 263 -16.40 16.44 14.63
CA LYS A 263 -17.77 16.00 14.92
C LYS A 263 -18.48 15.48 13.66
N GLU A 264 -18.34 16.16 12.54
CA GLU A 264 -18.94 15.71 11.29
C GLU A 264 -18.28 14.42 10.79
N MET A 265 -16.94 14.33 10.86
CA MET A 265 -16.19 13.11 10.55
C MET A 265 -16.63 11.92 11.41
N ASP A 266 -16.81 12.10 12.73
CA ASP A 266 -17.30 11.06 13.65
C ASP A 266 -18.68 10.54 13.23
N ARG A 267 -19.61 11.45 12.91
CA ARG A 267 -20.97 11.09 12.45
C ARG A 267 -20.95 10.35 11.11
N ILE A 268 -20.10 10.76 10.16
CA ILE A 268 -19.90 10.04 8.89
C ILE A 268 -19.33 8.65 9.16
N SER A 269 -18.31 8.54 10.02
CA SER A 269 -17.64 7.26 10.32
C SER A 269 -18.58 6.22 10.93
N LYS A 270 -19.56 6.67 11.72
CA LYS A 270 -20.61 5.84 12.33
C LYS A 270 -21.79 5.55 11.41
N GLY A 271 -21.85 6.17 10.23
CA GLY A 271 -22.98 6.06 9.31
C GLY A 271 -24.25 6.78 9.79
N GLU A 272 -24.13 7.72 10.74
CA GLU A 272 -25.25 8.53 11.22
C GLU A 272 -25.69 9.56 10.17
N ILE A 273 -24.74 10.00 9.32
CA ILE A 273 -24.99 10.88 8.18
C ILE A 273 -24.34 10.31 6.92
N SER A 274 -25.04 10.46 5.80
CA SER A 274 -24.50 10.10 4.49
C SER A 274 -23.64 11.24 3.94
N CYS A 275 -22.50 10.90 3.34
CA CYS A 275 -21.64 11.85 2.63
C CYS A 275 -21.37 11.37 1.19
N PRO A 276 -22.31 11.59 0.25
CA PRO A 276 -22.16 11.10 -1.13
C PRO A 276 -20.92 11.65 -1.85
N LYS A 277 -20.49 12.87 -1.54
CA LYS A 277 -19.26 13.47 -2.12
C LYS A 277 -17.99 12.68 -1.77
N LEU A 278 -17.94 12.08 -0.58
CA LEU A 278 -16.77 11.37 -0.07
C LEU A 278 -16.84 9.86 -0.32
N LEU A 279 -18.03 9.30 -0.13
CA LEU A 279 -18.27 7.85 -0.07
C LEU A 279 -19.02 7.31 -1.29
N GLY A 280 -19.74 8.17 -2.02
CA GLY A 280 -20.70 7.75 -3.03
C GLY A 280 -21.83 6.91 -2.45
N ASP A 281 -22.50 6.17 -3.33
CA ASP A 281 -23.50 5.18 -2.94
C ASP A 281 -22.85 3.81 -2.92
N TYR A 282 -22.79 3.19 -1.75
CA TYR A 282 -22.39 1.80 -1.58
C TYR A 282 -23.33 1.09 -0.61
N CYS A 283 -23.48 -0.22 -0.79
CA CYS A 283 -24.26 -1.08 0.08
C CYS A 283 -23.31 -2.10 0.70
N THR A 284 -22.94 -1.86 1.96
CA THR A 284 -22.16 -2.82 2.75
C THR A 284 -23.08 -3.85 3.38
N LYS A 285 -22.72 -5.14 3.27
CA LYS A 285 -23.36 -6.21 4.03
C LYS A 285 -22.80 -6.32 5.45
N THR A 286 -21.70 -5.63 5.73
CA THR A 286 -21.06 -5.61 7.05
C THR A 286 -21.91 -4.74 7.97
N ASP A 287 -22.87 -5.37 8.62
CA ASP A 287 -23.62 -4.78 9.72
C ASP A 287 -22.69 -4.72 10.95
N SER A 288 -22.64 -3.59 11.63
CA SER A 288 -21.90 -3.43 12.89
C SER A 288 -22.44 -4.32 14.01
N ARG A 289 -23.62 -4.94 13.80
CA ARG A 289 -24.18 -5.98 14.66
C ARG A 289 -23.43 -7.28 14.46
N ILE A 290 -22.79 -7.77 15.52
CA ILE A 290 -22.25 -9.14 15.61
C ILE A 290 -23.32 -10.11 15.11
N PRO A 291 -23.05 -10.91 14.05
CA PRO A 291 -24.02 -11.87 13.54
C PRO A 291 -24.52 -12.75 14.69
N MET A 292 -25.83 -13.01 14.77
CA MET A 292 -26.41 -13.82 15.85
C MET A 292 -25.71 -15.19 16.03
N ALA A 293 -25.14 -15.74 14.96
CA ALA A 293 -24.34 -16.95 15.01
C ALA A 293 -23.02 -16.77 15.77
N VAL A 294 -22.31 -15.66 15.53
CA VAL A 294 -21.06 -15.30 16.23
C VAL A 294 -21.35 -14.97 17.69
N ARG A 295 -22.38 -14.17 17.96
CA ARG A 295 -22.83 -13.86 19.32
C ARG A 295 -23.21 -15.12 20.11
N ARG A 296 -23.93 -16.06 19.49
CA ARG A 296 -24.24 -17.37 20.10
C ARG A 296 -23.01 -18.24 20.33
N ALA A 297 -22.01 -18.15 19.45
CA ALA A 297 -20.75 -18.89 19.61
C ALA A 297 -19.93 -18.32 20.78
N GLU A 298 -19.84 -17.01 20.90
CA GLU A 298 -19.19 -16.32 22.04
C GLU A 298 -19.92 -16.60 23.36
N GLU A 299 -21.26 -16.52 23.38
CA GLU A 299 -22.08 -16.86 24.54
C GLU A 299 -21.86 -18.32 24.96
N LYS A 300 -21.78 -19.26 24.02
CA LYS A 300 -21.47 -20.68 24.30
C LYS A 300 -20.06 -20.87 24.84
N LEU A 301 -19.07 -20.13 24.32
CA LEU A 301 -17.70 -20.18 24.79
C LEU A 301 -17.61 -19.68 26.24
N ILE A 302 -18.20 -18.52 26.54
CA ILE A 302 -18.21 -17.93 27.89
C ILE A 302 -18.91 -18.86 28.89
N VAL A 303 -20.00 -19.51 28.48
CA VAL A 303 -20.72 -20.49 29.31
C VAL A 303 -19.90 -21.77 29.53
N SER A 304 -19.09 -22.20 28.55
CA SER A 304 -18.21 -23.37 28.73
C SER A 304 -17.03 -23.06 29.65
N THR A 305 -16.47 -21.85 29.58
CA THR A 305 -15.35 -21.44 30.44
C THR A 305 -15.79 -21.29 31.91
N LYS A 306 -17.01 -20.81 32.15
CA LYS A 306 -17.61 -20.74 33.51
C LYS A 306 -18.00 -22.09 34.10
N LYS A 307 -18.11 -23.15 33.30
CA LYS A 307 -18.37 -24.51 33.79
C LYS A 307 -17.09 -25.29 34.13
N GLN A 308 -15.93 -24.77 33.76
CA GLN A 308 -14.61 -25.38 34.01
C GLN A 308 -13.83 -24.70 35.14
N SER A 309 -14.37 -23.62 35.72
CA SER A 309 -13.91 -22.96 36.94
C SER A 309 -14.78 -23.34 38.14
#